data_AF-A0A016W5R8-F1
#
_entry.id   AF-A0A016W5R8-F1
#
_cell.length_a   1.000
_cell.length_b   1.000
_cell.length_c   1.000
_cell.angle_alpha   90.00
_cell.angle_beta   90.00
_cell.angle_gamma   90.00
#
_symmetry.space_group_name_H-M   'P 1'
#
loop_
_entity.id
_entity.type
_entity.pdbx_description
1 polymer ?
#
loop_
_entity_poly.entity_id
_entity_poly.type
_entity_poly.pdbx_seq_one_letter_code
_entity_poly.pdbx_strand_id
1 'polypeptide(L)'
;MAKNEYLYELEKLATLHQATRKTIESEITSAIDNIIRRIRLAGTVDASWTHHLMVHTSSETGAGAQALQLCKLIRDATIAQESLMRFTERFLLLHSRLQYDAIQGKPRSQLTNLKEDNIKEK
;
A
#
# COMPACT_ATOMS: atom_id res chain seq x y z
N MET A 1 -7.01 3.76 17.50
CA MET A 1 -7.80 2.67 16.89
C MET A 1 -6.97 1.63 16.11
N ALA A 2 -5.66 1.80 15.91
CA ALA A 2 -4.82 0.88 15.12
C ALA A 2 -4.61 -0.54 15.71
N LYS A 3 -4.77 -0.73 17.04
CA LYS A 3 -4.46 -2.01 17.71
C LYS A 3 -5.39 -3.16 17.31
N ASN A 4 -6.65 -2.85 16.98
CA ASN A 4 -7.62 -3.86 16.57
C ASN A 4 -7.50 -4.24 15.09
N GLU A 5 -7.15 -3.30 14.21
CA GLU A 5 -6.92 -3.62 12.80
C GLU A 5 -5.71 -4.51 12.57
N TYR A 6 -4.64 -4.34 13.36
CA TYR A 6 -3.47 -5.20 13.27
C TYR A 6 -3.77 -6.64 13.70
N LEU A 7 -4.47 -6.81 14.83
CA LEU A 7 -4.88 -8.13 15.32
C LEU A 7 -5.86 -8.82 14.37
N TYR A 8 -6.85 -8.08 13.86
CA TYR A 8 -7.80 -8.57 12.87
C TYR A 8 -7.09 -9.06 11.59
N GLU A 9 -6.06 -8.34 11.14
CA GLU A 9 -5.32 -8.69 9.94
C GLU A 9 -4.37 -9.88 10.17
N LEU A 10 -3.78 -10.00 11.36
CA LEU A 10 -3.04 -11.20 11.77
C LEU A 10 -3.93 -12.44 11.80
N GLU A 11 -5.15 -12.33 12.33
CA GLU A 11 -6.13 -13.43 12.36
C GLU A 11 -6.59 -13.81 10.96
N LYS A 12 -6.75 -12.82 10.07
CA LYS A 12 -7.05 -13.03 8.65
C LYS A 12 -5.91 -13.74 7.90
N LEU A 13 -4.66 -13.43 8.25
CA LEU A 13 -3.47 -14.12 7.73
C LEU A 13 -3.32 -15.54 8.30
N ALA A 14 -3.64 -15.76 9.57
CA ALA A 14 -3.59 -17.08 10.19
C ALA A 14 -4.61 -18.06 9.57
N THR A 15 -5.78 -17.55 9.17
CA THR A 15 -6.86 -18.33 8.55
C THR A 15 -6.71 -18.46 7.02
N LEU A 16 -5.65 -17.90 6.44
CA LEU A 16 -5.41 -17.85 4.99
C LEU A 16 -5.22 -19.24 4.36
N HIS A 17 -4.84 -20.25 5.16
CA HIS A 17 -4.78 -21.64 4.73
C HIS A 17 -6.16 -22.26 4.42
N GLN A 18 -7.22 -21.74 5.05
CA GLN A 18 -8.63 -22.14 4.84
C GLN A 18 -9.33 -21.26 3.80
N ALA A 19 -8.71 -20.15 3.39
CA ALA A 19 -9.30 -19.22 2.45
C ALA A 19 -9.49 -19.88 1.08
N THR A 20 -10.68 -19.68 0.49
CA THR A 20 -10.95 -20.13 -0.86
C THR A 20 -10.11 -19.34 -1.86
N ARG A 21 -9.83 -19.92 -3.02
CA ARG A 21 -9.10 -19.23 -4.09
C ARG A 21 -9.77 -17.91 -4.50
N LYS A 22 -11.10 -17.86 -4.60
CA LYS A 22 -11.85 -16.64 -4.92
C LYS A 22 -11.63 -15.54 -3.86
N THR A 23 -11.57 -15.94 -2.59
CA THR A 23 -11.25 -15.02 -1.48
C THR A 23 -9.84 -14.47 -1.63
N ILE A 24 -8.85 -15.33 -1.91
CA ILE A 24 -7.45 -14.92 -2.10
C ILE A 24 -7.32 -13.94 -3.28
N GLU A 25 -7.95 -14.22 -4.42
CA GLU A 25 -7.89 -13.35 -5.60
C GLU A 25 -8.57 -11.99 -5.35
N SER A 26 -9.68 -11.96 -4.62
CA SER A 26 -10.34 -10.72 -4.20
C SER A 26 -9.46 -9.88 -3.27
N GLU A 27 -8.75 -10.53 -2.33
CA GLU A 27 -7.85 -9.85 -1.40
C GLU A 27 -6.59 -9.32 -2.08
N ILE A 28 -6.06 -10.04 -3.08
CA ILE A 28 -4.97 -9.55 -3.93
C ILE A 28 -5.40 -8.29 -4.68
N THR A 29 -6.59 -8.31 -5.28
CA THR A 29 -7.12 -7.14 -6.00
C THR A 29 -7.25 -5.93 -5.06
N SER A 30 -7.82 -6.15 -3.87
CA SER A 30 -7.92 -5.12 -2.83
C SER A 30 -6.55 -4.60 -2.38
N ALA A 31 -5.56 -5.47 -2.22
CA ALA A 31 -4.20 -5.07 -1.86
C ALA A 31 -3.56 -4.20 -2.95
N ILE A 32 -3.72 -4.56 -4.23
CA ILE A 32 -3.25 -3.76 -5.37
C ILE A 32 -3.93 -2.38 -5.39
N ASP A 33 -5.25 -2.32 -5.22
CA ASP A 33 -5.98 -1.04 -5.17
C ASP A 33 -5.50 -0.15 -4.03
N ASN A 34 -5.23 -0.73 -2.86
CA ASN A 34 -4.69 0.00 -1.72
C ASN A 34 -3.27 0.50 -1.97
N ILE A 35 -2.40 -0.30 -2.60
CA ILE A 35 -1.06 0.11 -3.04
C ILE A 35 -1.15 1.32 -3.98
N ILE A 36 -1.98 1.24 -5.03
CA ILE A 36 -2.18 2.33 -5.99
C ILE A 36 -2.65 3.61 -5.29
N ARG A 37 -3.63 3.50 -4.38
CA ARG A 37 -4.11 4.66 -3.60
C ARG A 37 -3.01 5.28 -2.75
N ARG A 38 -2.16 4.47 -2.11
CA ARG A 38 -1.05 4.98 -1.29
C ARG A 38 0.04 5.62 -2.13
N ILE A 39 0.35 5.09 -3.31
CA ILE A 39 1.26 5.71 -4.27
C ILE A 39 0.73 7.09 -4.72
N ARG A 40 -0.56 7.18 -5.06
CA ARG A 40 -1.19 8.47 -5.40
C ARG A 40 -1.11 9.48 -4.26
N LEU A 41 -1.39 9.04 -3.03
CA LEU A 41 -1.26 9.89 -1.84
C LEU A 41 0.19 10.36 -1.62
N ALA A 42 1.18 9.48 -1.79
CA ALA A 42 2.58 9.86 -1.70
C ALA A 42 2.93 10.94 -2.75
N GLY A 43 2.43 10.80 -3.99
CA GLY A 43 2.58 11.83 -5.03
C GLY A 43 1.94 13.17 -4.65
N THR A 44 0.79 13.18 -3.95
CA THR A 44 0.20 14.44 -3.47
C THR A 44 1.01 15.09 -2.34
N VAL A 45 1.63 14.30 -1.47
CA VAL A 45 2.53 14.79 -0.41
C VAL A 45 3.78 15.39 -1.03
N ASP A 46 4.35 14.73 -2.05
CA ASP A 46 5.51 15.24 -2.79
C ASP A 46 5.20 16.56 -3.50
N ALA A 47 4.09 16.66 -4.23
CA ALA A 47 3.67 17.91 -4.85
C ALA A 47 3.44 19.04 -3.82
N SER A 48 2.87 18.71 -2.66
CA SER A 48 2.66 19.66 -1.56
C SER A 48 3.99 20.13 -0.96
N TRP A 49 4.95 19.22 -0.83
CA TRP A 49 6.31 19.49 -0.39
C TRP A 49 7.04 20.43 -1.35
N THR A 50 7.01 20.14 -2.65
CA THR A 50 7.62 20.99 -3.70
C THR A 50 6.99 22.37 -3.72
N HIS A 51 5.65 22.46 -3.65
CA HIS A 51 4.95 23.74 -3.60
C HIS A 51 5.34 24.57 -2.37
N HIS A 52 5.38 23.94 -1.20
CA HIS A 52 5.79 24.61 0.04
C HIS A 52 7.24 25.13 -0.05
N LEU A 53 8.18 24.31 -0.52
CA LEU A 53 9.57 24.77 -0.73
C LEU A 53 9.65 25.98 -1.67
N MET A 54 8.88 25.99 -2.76
CA MET A 54 8.88 27.09 -3.74
C MET A 54 8.26 28.39 -3.20
N VAL A 55 7.18 28.30 -2.41
CA VAL A 55 6.51 29.48 -1.81
C VAL A 55 7.30 30.07 -0.64
N HIS A 56 7.97 29.23 0.15
CA HIS A 56 8.68 29.67 1.35
C HIS A 56 10.15 30.04 1.12
N THR A 57 10.77 29.61 0.02
CA THR A 57 12.02 30.23 -0.48
C THR A 57 11.81 31.68 -0.94
N SER A 58 10.56 32.08 -1.16
CA SER A 58 10.16 33.38 -1.68
C SER A 58 9.43 34.28 -0.66
N SER A 59 9.25 33.85 0.61
CA SER A 59 8.50 34.62 1.62
C SER A 59 9.08 34.60 3.04
N GLU A 60 8.97 35.73 3.77
CA GLU A 60 9.42 35.98 5.16
C GLU A 60 8.57 35.25 6.23
N THR A 61 8.17 34.03 5.97
CA THR A 61 7.38 33.25 6.93
C THR A 61 8.26 32.77 8.08
N GLY A 62 7.75 32.89 9.31
CA GLY A 62 8.52 32.57 10.52
C GLY A 62 8.93 31.09 10.59
N ALA A 63 10.19 30.85 10.96
CA ALA A 63 10.83 29.52 11.01
C ALA A 63 10.03 28.46 11.82
N GLY A 64 9.27 28.87 12.84
CA GLY A 64 8.45 27.96 13.64
C GLY A 64 7.25 27.36 12.89
N ALA A 65 6.59 28.13 12.02
CA ALA A 65 5.46 27.64 11.22
C ALA A 65 5.92 26.64 10.14
N GLN A 66 7.05 26.94 9.51
CA GLN A 66 7.70 26.06 8.53
C GLN A 66 8.13 24.73 9.17
N ALA A 67 8.74 24.77 10.36
CA ALA A 67 9.14 23.56 11.09
C ALA A 67 7.93 22.67 11.44
N LEU A 68 6.80 23.26 11.83
CA LEU A 68 5.58 22.49 12.11
C LEU A 68 4.97 21.86 10.85
N GLN A 69 4.97 22.56 9.71
CA GLN A 69 4.51 21.99 8.43
C GLN A 69 5.43 20.88 7.94
N LEU A 70 6.75 21.07 8.04
CA LEU A 70 7.77 20.06 7.76
C LEU A 70 7.52 18.77 8.57
N CYS A 71 7.34 18.90 9.88
CA CYS A 71 7.04 17.76 10.76
C CYS A 71 5.74 17.02 10.36
N LYS A 72 4.71 17.75 9.90
CA LYS A 72 3.47 17.12 9.39
C LYS A 72 3.72 16.33 8.11
N LEU A 73 4.44 16.91 7.15
CA LEU A 73 4.75 16.26 5.88
C LEU A 73 5.60 15.00 6.09
N ILE A 74 6.61 15.06 6.96
CA ILE A 74 7.44 13.88 7.32
C ILE A 74 6.55 12.78 7.92
N ARG A 75 5.71 13.12 8.90
CA ARG A 75 4.81 12.15 9.53
C ARG A 75 3.87 11.50 8.52
N ASP A 76 3.26 12.30 7.64
CA ASP A 76 2.30 11.79 6.66
C ASP A 76 3.00 10.91 5.61
N ALA A 77 4.24 11.25 5.22
CA ALA A 77 5.09 10.41 4.38
C ALA A 77 5.46 9.08 5.06
N THR A 78 5.83 9.10 6.35
CA THR A 78 6.12 7.88 7.12
C THR A 78 4.90 6.96 7.20
N ILE A 79 3.72 7.51 7.49
CA ILE A 79 2.47 6.73 7.53
C ILE A 79 2.16 6.12 6.15
N ALA A 80 2.37 6.87 5.08
CA ALA A 80 2.17 6.39 3.71
C ALA A 80 3.14 5.24 3.38
N GLN A 81 4.41 5.38 3.76
CA GLN A 81 5.44 4.36 3.58
C GLN A 81 5.12 3.08 4.34
N GLU A 82 4.78 3.17 5.64
CA GLU A 82 4.39 2.01 6.45
C GLU A 82 3.16 1.30 5.87
N SER A 83 2.18 2.07 5.43
CA SER A 83 0.99 1.53 4.78
C SER A 83 1.33 0.79 3.49
N LEU A 84 2.22 1.35 2.67
CA LEU A 84 2.65 0.76 1.40
C LEU A 84 3.40 -0.55 1.63
N MET A 85 4.33 -0.59 2.59
CA MET A 85 5.06 -1.81 2.98
C MET A 85 4.07 -2.91 3.40
N ARG A 86 3.13 -2.58 4.29
CA ARG A 86 2.12 -3.52 4.78
C ARG A 86 1.28 -4.13 3.66
N PHE A 87 0.78 -3.32 2.72
CA PHE A 87 -0.02 -3.84 1.61
C PHE A 87 0.82 -4.68 0.63
N THR A 88 2.09 -4.32 0.44
CA THR A 88 3.03 -5.07 -0.41
C THR A 88 3.35 -6.44 0.19
N GLU A 89 3.66 -6.50 1.48
CA GLU A 89 3.89 -7.75 2.21
C GLU A 89 2.68 -8.68 2.11
N ARG A 90 1.47 -8.12 2.29
CA ARG A 90 0.22 -8.85 2.15
C ARG A 90 0.02 -9.41 0.75
N PHE A 91 0.30 -8.60 -0.28
CA PHE A 91 0.24 -9.04 -1.67
C PHE A 91 1.21 -10.20 -1.93
N LEU A 92 2.47 -10.08 -1.51
CA LEU A 92 3.50 -11.12 -1.70
C LEU A 92 3.10 -12.44 -1.03
N LEU A 93 2.54 -12.38 0.17
CA LEU A 93 2.08 -13.56 0.90
C LEU A 93 0.90 -14.24 0.19
N LEU A 94 -0.10 -13.48 -0.27
CA LEU A 94 -1.24 -14.04 -1.01
C LEU A 94 -0.81 -14.60 -2.37
N HIS A 95 0.10 -13.92 -3.06
CA HIS A 95 0.61 -14.35 -4.36
C HIS A 95 1.45 -15.63 -4.25
N SER A 96 2.34 -15.72 -3.27
CA SER A 96 3.12 -16.94 -3.02
C SER A 96 2.23 -18.13 -2.71
N ARG A 97 1.09 -17.93 -2.01
CA ARG A 97 0.09 -18.98 -1.79
C ARG A 97 -0.53 -19.48 -3.10
N LEU A 98 -0.90 -18.58 -4.02
CA LEU A 98 -1.41 -18.98 -5.33
C LEU A 98 -0.36 -19.73 -6.16
N GLN A 99 0.91 -19.32 -6.08
CA GLN A 99 2.01 -20.04 -6.73
C GLN A 99 2.22 -21.43 -6.14
N TYR A 100 2.19 -21.56 -4.81
CA TYR A 100 2.28 -22.86 -4.14
C TYR A 100 1.15 -23.80 -4.57
N ASP A 101 -0.09 -23.28 -4.60
CA ASP A 101 -1.25 -24.04 -5.07
C ASP A 101 -1.06 -24.50 -6.53
N ALA A 102 -0.51 -23.65 -7.40
CA ALA A 102 -0.18 -24.02 -8.78
C ALA A 102 0.91 -25.10 -8.88
N ILE A 103 1.93 -25.06 -8.02
CA ILE A 103 2.99 -26.11 -7.94
C ILE A 103 2.38 -27.44 -7.49
N GLN A 104 1.41 -27.42 -6.59
CA GLN A 104 0.65 -28.59 -6.12
C GLN A 104 -0.35 -29.14 -7.15
N GLY A 105 -0.35 -28.62 -8.38
CA GLY A 105 -1.23 -29.09 -9.46
C GLY A 105 -2.66 -28.55 -9.39
N LYS A 106 -2.97 -27.59 -8.51
CA LYS A 106 -4.27 -26.91 -8.52
C LYS A 106 -4.36 -26.00 -9.76
N PRO A 107 -5.58 -25.68 -10.24
CA PRO A 107 -5.76 -24.81 -11.39
C PRO A 107 -5.04 -23.47 -11.17
N ARG A 108 -4.32 -22.98 -12.18
CA ARG A 108 -3.55 -21.72 -12.10
C ARG A 108 -4.48 -20.51 -12.03
N SER A 109 -4.03 -19.47 -11.32
CA SER A 109 -4.70 -18.17 -11.31
C SER A 109 -4.27 -17.30 -12.48
N GLN A 110 -5.18 -16.45 -12.98
CA GLN A 110 -4.78 -15.38 -13.89
C GLN A 110 -3.84 -14.38 -13.18
N LEU A 111 -3.95 -14.26 -11.85
CA LEU A 111 -3.09 -13.42 -11.02
C LEU A 111 -1.69 -14.01 -10.76
N THR A 112 -1.46 -15.30 -11.05
CA THR A 112 -0.09 -15.87 -10.99
C THR A 112 0.79 -15.45 -12.16
N ASN A 113 0.22 -14.79 -13.18
CA ASN A 113 0.93 -14.25 -14.35
C ASN A 113 0.69 -12.74 -14.48
N LEU A 114 0.78 -11.99 -13.37
CA LEU A 114 0.78 -10.53 -13.42
C LEU A 114 2.05 -10.06 -14.16
N LYS A 115 1.92 -9.75 -15.45
CA LYS A 115 2.87 -8.93 -16.23
C LYS A 115 2.43 -7.47 -16.14
N GLU A 116 3.35 -6.52 -16.28
CA GLU A 116 3.05 -5.06 -16.27
C GLU A 116 1.86 -4.71 -17.19
N ASP A 117 1.73 -5.39 -18.32
CA ASP A 117 0.65 -5.20 -19.31
C ASP A 117 -0.78 -5.51 -18.81
N ASN A 118 -0.92 -6.25 -17.71
CA ASN A 118 -2.22 -6.65 -17.15
C ASN A 118 -2.80 -5.63 -16.16
N ILE A 119 -2.01 -4.63 -15.75
CA ILE A 119 -2.47 -3.52 -14.90
C ILE A 119 -2.99 -2.43 -15.83
N LYS A 120 -4.07 -2.70 -16.55
CA LYS A 120 -4.77 -1.64 -17.29
C LYS A 120 -5.61 -0.84 -16.31
N GLU A 121 -5.29 0.44 -16.21
CA GLU A 121 -6.10 1.47 -15.55
C GLU A 121 -7.56 1.32 -15.99
N LYS A 122 -8.43 1.07 -15.01
CA LYS A 122 -9.87 1.27 -15.14
C LYS A 122 -10.22 2.67 -14.66
#